data_AF-A0A833QL92-F1
#
_entry.id   AF-A0A833QL92-F1
#
_cell.length_a   1.000
_cell.length_b   1.000
_cell.length_c   1.000
_cell.angle_alpha   90.00
_cell.angle_beta   90.00
_cell.angle_gamma   90.00
#
_symmetry.space_group_name_H-M   'P 1'
#
loop_
_entity.id
_entity.type
_entity.pdbx_description
1 polymer ?
#
loop_
_entity_poly.entity_id
_entity_poly.type
_entity_poly.pdbx_seq_one_letter_code
_entity_poly.pdbx_strand_id
1 'polypeptide(L)'
;MAYSQQETKKCFLISLVFLLCCSPWHYVEVDEEKGVELFYYFVESERNPEKDPLLIWLTGGPGCSSLLGLTIEIGPLLFDLPNYVNGLPSINYKPDSWTQVSNVIFVDSPVGTGFSYSRTTEGLQTSDTESARRLLHFLNKWLEEHPKFKSNPLYISGSSYSGIIIPVLTLEIATGFDKNAKVPYYHGMALISDELYKSTKKSCSGEYANPSNIHNCAKYLDAVDEVWFS
;
A
#
# COMPACT_ATOMS: atom_id res chain seq x y z
N MET A 1 39.04 4.21 0.14
CA MET A 1 37.89 3.74 -0.66
C MET A 1 36.56 3.73 0.12
N ALA A 2 36.51 3.58 1.45
CA ALA A 2 35.27 3.72 2.23
C ALA A 2 34.78 5.19 2.38
N TYR A 3 35.71 6.15 2.41
CA TYR A 3 35.39 7.57 2.59
C TYR A 3 34.59 8.18 1.42
N SER A 4 34.84 7.73 0.18
CA SER A 4 34.14 8.25 -1.00
C SER A 4 32.71 7.73 -1.13
N GLN A 5 32.42 6.49 -0.69
CA GLN A 5 31.05 5.95 -0.65
C GLN A 5 30.18 6.66 0.39
N GLN A 6 30.76 7.07 1.52
CA GLN A 6 30.02 7.77 2.57
C GLN A 6 29.68 9.22 2.16
N GLU A 7 30.53 9.87 1.36
CA GLU A 7 30.20 11.16 0.75
C GLU A 7 29.17 11.07 -0.38
N THR A 8 29.20 10.02 -1.21
CA THR A 8 28.13 9.81 -2.21
C THR A 8 26.77 9.58 -1.55
N LYS A 9 26.76 8.85 -0.41
CA LYS A 9 25.56 8.62 0.40
C LYS A 9 25.09 9.87 1.16
N LYS A 10 26.00 10.76 1.58
CA LYS A 10 25.64 12.09 2.12
C LYS A 10 25.06 13.00 1.04
N CYS A 11 25.59 12.97 -0.19
CA CYS A 11 24.95 13.63 -1.33
C CYS A 11 23.57 13.04 -1.60
N PHE A 12 23.36 11.73 -1.39
CA PHE A 12 22.05 11.08 -1.48
C PHE A 12 21.06 11.61 -0.43
N LEU A 13 21.48 11.79 0.83
CA LEU A 13 20.66 12.43 1.88
C LEU A 13 20.30 13.88 1.56
N ILE A 14 21.26 14.67 1.07
CA ILE A 14 21.01 16.06 0.64
C ILE A 14 20.11 16.09 -0.60
N SER A 15 20.32 15.19 -1.56
CA SER A 15 19.43 15.02 -2.72
C SER A 15 18.07 14.48 -2.33
N LEU A 16 17.92 13.67 -1.28
CA LEU A 16 16.63 13.17 -0.80
C LEU A 16 15.84 14.32 -0.17
N VAL A 17 16.48 15.16 0.65
CA VAL A 17 15.88 16.39 1.19
C VAL A 17 15.56 17.39 0.07
N PHE A 18 16.41 17.51 -0.95
CA PHE A 18 16.13 18.34 -2.14
C PHE A 18 15.04 17.74 -3.06
N LEU A 19 14.96 16.42 -3.20
CA LEU A 19 13.92 15.70 -3.97
C LEU A 19 12.57 15.81 -3.26
N LEU A 20 12.56 15.75 -1.92
CA LEU A 20 11.41 16.06 -1.07
C LEU A 20 10.98 17.54 -1.20
N CYS A 21 11.89 18.45 -1.57
CA CYS A 21 11.62 19.90 -1.68
C CYS A 21 11.29 20.38 -3.11
N CYS A 22 11.70 19.65 -4.16
CA CYS A 22 11.62 20.12 -5.56
C CYS A 22 10.69 19.31 -6.49
N SER A 23 9.91 18.34 -6.01
CA SER A 23 8.91 17.64 -6.82
C SER A 23 7.48 17.99 -6.38
N PRO A 24 6.61 18.52 -7.25
CA PRO A 24 5.24 18.91 -6.88
C PRO A 24 4.30 17.72 -6.58
N TRP A 25 4.78 16.47 -6.70
CA TRP A 25 3.94 15.28 -6.85
C TRP A 25 3.72 14.49 -5.57
N HIS A 26 3.61 15.11 -4.39
CA HIS A 26 3.49 14.34 -3.14
C HIS A 26 2.03 14.02 -2.74
N TYR A 27 1.06 14.40 -3.57
CA TYR A 27 -0.36 14.15 -3.33
C TYR A 27 -1.00 13.46 -4.52
N VAL A 28 -1.98 12.60 -4.25
CA VAL A 28 -2.89 12.05 -5.26
C VAL A 28 -4.32 12.29 -4.79
N GLU A 29 -5.13 12.94 -5.63
CA GLU A 29 -6.55 13.19 -5.36
C GLU A 29 -7.39 11.91 -5.58
N VAL A 30 -7.92 11.37 -4.49
CA VAL A 30 -8.65 10.09 -4.45
C VAL A 30 -10.17 10.23 -4.31
N ASP A 31 -10.66 11.45 -4.07
CA ASP A 31 -12.08 11.78 -4.03
C ASP A 31 -12.24 13.24 -4.47
N GLU A 32 -12.58 13.48 -5.74
CA GLU A 32 -12.69 14.83 -6.31
C GLU A 32 -13.87 15.61 -5.74
N GLU A 33 -14.97 14.92 -5.40
CA GLU A 33 -16.18 15.54 -4.84
C GLU A 33 -15.91 16.09 -3.44
N LYS A 34 -15.23 15.31 -2.60
CA LYS A 34 -14.90 15.70 -1.22
C LYS A 34 -13.52 16.37 -1.10
N GLY A 35 -12.76 16.43 -2.20
CA GLY A 35 -11.40 16.95 -2.24
C GLY A 35 -10.46 16.20 -1.31
N VAL A 36 -10.48 14.86 -1.34
CA VAL A 36 -9.57 14.03 -0.55
C VAL A 36 -8.30 13.79 -1.31
N GLU A 37 -7.17 14.16 -0.71
CA GLU A 37 -5.83 13.99 -1.25
C GLU A 37 -4.97 13.19 -0.28
N LEU A 38 -4.40 12.09 -0.76
CA LEU A 38 -3.46 11.28 0.02
C LEU A 38 -2.04 11.73 -0.27
N PHE A 39 -1.32 12.08 0.79
CA PHE A 39 0.10 12.37 0.75
C PHE A 39 0.92 11.07 0.71
N TYR A 40 2.06 11.11 0.02
CA TYR A 40 3.00 10.01 0.03
C TYR A 40 4.46 10.46 -0.06
N TYR A 41 5.35 9.62 0.45
CA TYR A 41 6.78 9.68 0.20
C TYR A 41 7.15 8.56 -0.76
N PHE A 42 8.03 8.84 -1.72
CA PHE A 42 8.53 7.82 -2.64
C PHE A 42 10.04 7.76 -2.64
N VAL A 43 10.57 6.54 -2.52
CA VAL A 43 12.00 6.27 -2.60
C VAL A 43 12.23 5.17 -3.63
N GLU A 44 12.99 5.48 -4.68
CA GLU A 44 13.40 4.49 -5.67
C GLU A 44 14.39 3.48 -5.09
N SER A 45 14.43 2.30 -5.72
CA SER A 45 15.40 1.28 -5.33
C SER A 45 16.84 1.74 -5.54
N GLU A 46 17.69 1.50 -4.56
CA GLU A 46 19.13 1.82 -4.65
C GLU A 46 19.91 0.84 -5.55
N ARG A 47 19.30 -0.30 -5.92
CA ARG A 47 19.90 -1.31 -6.79
C ARG A 47 19.50 -1.16 -8.25
N ASN A 48 18.23 -1.37 -8.59
CA ASN A 48 17.74 -1.18 -9.95
C ASN A 48 16.23 -0.82 -9.98
N PRO A 49 15.87 0.48 -9.96
CA PRO A 49 14.49 0.94 -9.95
C PRO A 49 13.61 0.37 -11.06
N GLU A 50 14.15 0.12 -12.26
CA GLU A 50 13.38 -0.38 -13.41
C GLU A 50 13.01 -1.86 -13.30
N LYS A 51 13.76 -2.63 -12.51
CA LYS A 51 13.56 -4.09 -12.36
C LYS A 51 13.07 -4.49 -10.99
N ASP A 52 13.42 -3.72 -9.97
CA ASP A 52 13.11 -4.03 -8.59
C ASP A 52 11.63 -3.76 -8.28
N PRO A 53 11.01 -4.54 -7.39
CA PRO A 53 9.57 -4.46 -7.14
C PRO A 53 9.11 -3.07 -6.70
N LEU A 54 7.86 -2.73 -7.03
CA LEU A 54 7.15 -1.61 -6.45
C LEU A 54 6.43 -2.10 -5.19
N LEU A 55 6.68 -1.44 -4.06
CA LEU A 55 6.15 -1.80 -2.77
C LEU A 55 5.39 -0.61 -2.19
N ILE A 56 4.11 -0.82 -1.85
CA ILE A 56 3.34 0.12 -1.03
C ILE A 56 3.54 -0.26 0.44
N TRP A 57 3.89 0.72 1.26
CA TRP A 57 3.96 0.60 2.71
C TRP A 57 2.87 1.42 3.39
N LEU A 58 2.08 0.74 4.23
CA LEU A 58 1.03 1.34 5.05
C LEU A 58 1.36 1.14 6.54
N THR A 59 1.67 2.23 7.25
CA THR A 59 1.76 2.16 8.71
C THR A 59 0.35 2.10 9.32
N GLY A 60 0.18 1.26 10.36
CA GLY A 60 -1.13 1.01 10.98
C GLY A 60 -1.62 2.12 11.91
N GLY A 61 -2.11 1.75 13.11
CA GLY A 61 -2.72 2.67 14.08
C GLY A 61 -4.11 2.19 14.47
N PRO A 62 -5.18 2.57 13.75
CA PRO A 62 -5.24 3.32 12.48
C PRO A 62 -4.85 4.81 12.62
N GLY A 63 -4.40 5.42 11.51
CA GLY A 63 -4.13 6.86 11.43
C GLY A 63 -2.69 7.29 11.75
N CYS A 64 -1.75 6.35 11.90
CA CYS A 64 -0.34 6.69 12.07
C CYS A 64 0.30 6.97 10.70
N SER A 65 1.11 8.04 10.63
CA SER A 65 1.80 8.41 9.39
C SER A 65 2.83 7.36 8.96
N SER A 66 2.90 7.12 7.66
CA SER A 66 3.91 6.25 7.05
C SER A 66 5.31 6.88 7.03
N LEU A 67 5.45 8.13 7.52
CA LEU A 67 6.75 8.70 7.89
C LEU A 67 7.48 7.83 8.92
N LEU A 68 6.75 7.13 9.80
CA LEU A 68 7.35 6.14 10.71
C LEU A 68 8.00 5.00 9.91
N GLY A 69 7.29 4.48 8.91
CA GLY A 69 7.82 3.51 7.95
C GLY A 69 9.13 3.96 7.32
N LEU A 70 9.18 5.23 6.90
CA LEU A 70 10.32 5.85 6.23
C LEU A 70 11.54 6.08 7.15
N THR A 71 11.30 6.42 8.43
CA THR A 71 12.34 6.98 9.31
C THR A 71 12.74 6.12 10.50
N ILE A 72 11.97 5.07 10.83
CA ILE A 72 12.27 4.18 11.95
C ILE A 72 12.06 2.70 11.64
N GLU A 73 11.28 2.33 10.61
CA GLU A 73 11.03 0.93 10.24
C GLU A 73 11.89 0.49 9.04
N ILE A 74 11.35 0.54 7.81
CA ILE A 74 11.93 -0.09 6.62
C ILE A 74 12.64 0.88 5.68
N GLY A 75 12.47 2.19 5.88
CA GLY A 75 13.05 3.21 5.01
C GLY A 75 14.56 3.45 5.22
N PRO A 76 15.19 4.23 4.34
CA PRO A 76 16.63 4.50 4.37
C PRO A 76 17.02 5.61 5.35
N LEU A 77 16.06 6.18 6.07
CA LEU A 77 16.30 7.26 7.02
C LEU A 77 16.18 6.74 8.45
N LEU A 78 17.01 7.28 9.33
CA LEU A 78 16.96 7.01 10.76
C LEU A 78 17.13 8.30 11.55
N PHE A 79 16.17 8.64 12.41
CA PHE A 79 16.37 9.74 13.36
C PHE A 79 17.43 9.36 14.40
N ASP A 80 18.37 10.28 14.66
CA ASP A 80 19.34 10.15 15.76
C ASP A 80 18.69 10.48 17.11
N LEU A 81 17.74 9.62 17.52
CA LEU A 81 17.03 9.75 18.78
C LEU A 81 17.95 9.63 20.01
N PRO A 82 18.97 8.74 20.04
CA PRO A 82 19.84 8.62 21.21
C PRO A 82 20.63 9.90 21.54
N ASN A 83 20.99 10.69 20.53
CA ASN A 83 21.73 11.95 20.71
C ASN A 83 20.83 13.19 20.62
N TYR A 84 19.50 13.02 20.63
CA TYR A 84 18.56 14.12 20.51
C TYR A 84 18.53 14.97 21.80
N VAL A 85 18.88 16.25 21.69
CA VAL A 85 18.85 17.20 22.80
C VAL A 85 17.65 18.14 22.70
N ASN A 86 17.52 18.86 21.58
CA ASN A 86 16.40 19.75 21.28
C ASN A 86 16.40 20.14 19.79
N GLY A 87 15.30 20.72 19.30
CA GLY A 87 15.19 21.21 17.94
C GLY A 87 14.80 20.13 16.93
N LEU A 88 15.33 20.21 15.70
CA LEU A 88 15.09 19.20 14.68
C LEU A 88 16.06 18.03 14.89
N PRO A 89 15.58 16.78 15.00
CA PRO A 89 16.46 15.63 15.12
C PRO A 89 17.30 15.48 13.85
N SER A 90 18.57 15.08 14.03
CA SER A 90 19.44 14.74 12.91
C SER A 90 18.95 13.46 12.23
N ILE A 91 19.10 13.38 10.91
CA ILE A 91 18.71 12.22 10.11
C ILE A 91 19.99 11.55 9.58
N ASN A 92 20.12 10.26 9.89
CA ASN A 92 21.18 9.39 9.42
C ASN A 92 20.66 8.44 8.34
N TYR A 93 21.57 7.93 7.51
CA TYR A 93 21.25 6.91 6.51
C TYR A 93 21.27 5.51 7.14
N LYS A 94 20.25 4.71 6.82
CA LYS A 94 20.10 3.31 7.23
C LYS A 94 20.45 2.38 6.05
N PRO A 95 21.59 1.65 6.10
CA PRO A 95 22.06 0.82 4.98
C PRO A 95 21.30 -0.50 4.79
N ASP A 96 20.57 -0.95 5.82
CA ASP A 96 19.76 -2.18 5.84
C ASP A 96 18.27 -1.90 5.59
N SER A 97 17.97 -0.86 4.82
CA SER A 97 16.61 -0.50 4.40
C SER A 97 16.06 -1.44 3.33
N TRP A 98 14.74 -1.48 3.20
CA TRP A 98 14.09 -2.25 2.12
C TRP A 98 14.29 -1.58 0.76
N THR A 99 14.55 -0.26 0.74
CA THR A 99 14.87 0.49 -0.50
C THR A 99 16.16 0.01 -1.17
N GLN A 100 17.00 -0.78 -0.50
CA GLN A 100 18.13 -1.47 -1.14
C GLN A 100 17.70 -2.36 -2.32
N VAL A 101 16.46 -2.87 -2.30
CA VAL A 101 15.99 -3.88 -3.26
C VAL A 101 14.54 -3.67 -3.72
N SER A 102 13.91 -2.54 -3.39
CA SER A 102 12.55 -2.19 -3.83
C SER A 102 12.37 -0.69 -4.01
N ASN A 103 11.46 -0.32 -4.90
CA ASN A 103 10.89 1.02 -4.97
C ASN A 103 9.77 1.10 -3.94
N VAL A 104 9.81 2.02 -3.00
CA VAL A 104 8.87 2.06 -1.88
C VAL A 104 8.06 3.34 -1.88
N ILE A 105 6.73 3.20 -1.90
CA ILE A 105 5.75 4.27 -1.69
C ILE A 105 5.23 4.16 -0.25
N PHE A 106 5.52 5.16 0.57
CA PHE A 106 5.01 5.30 1.94
C PHE A 106 3.79 6.21 1.91
N VAL A 107 2.59 5.65 2.07
CA VAL A 107 1.34 6.42 1.90
C VAL A 107 0.79 6.80 3.27
N ASP A 108 0.49 8.07 3.48
CA ASP A 108 -0.26 8.52 4.64
C ASP A 108 -1.75 8.19 4.44
N SER A 109 -2.20 7.08 5.00
CA SER A 109 -3.57 6.59 4.86
C SER A 109 -4.10 6.04 6.19
N PRO A 110 -5.39 6.25 6.54
CA PRO A 110 -6.44 6.91 5.75
C PRO A 110 -6.32 8.45 5.69
N VAL A 111 -7.25 9.11 5.00
CA VAL A 111 -7.38 10.58 5.01
C VAL A 111 -7.33 11.16 6.43
N GLY A 112 -6.65 12.30 6.61
CA GLY A 112 -6.40 12.91 7.92
C GLY A 112 -5.14 12.39 8.63
N THR A 113 -4.50 11.35 8.08
CA THR A 113 -3.20 10.84 8.55
C THR A 113 -2.06 11.71 8.02
N GLY A 114 -1.11 12.07 8.89
CA GLY A 114 0.10 12.79 8.48
C GLY A 114 -0.24 14.08 7.72
N PHE A 115 0.15 14.13 6.43
CA PHE A 115 -0.16 15.28 5.56
C PHE A 115 -1.39 15.06 4.66
N SER A 116 -2.00 13.87 4.65
CA SER A 116 -3.22 13.59 3.88
C SER A 116 -4.41 14.34 4.44
N TYR A 117 -5.23 14.93 3.57
CA TYR A 117 -6.32 15.82 4.01
C TYR A 117 -7.57 15.70 3.14
N SER A 118 -8.64 16.33 3.62
CA SER A 118 -9.90 16.50 2.92
C SER A 118 -10.29 17.97 2.94
N ARG A 119 -10.88 18.47 1.85
CA ARG A 119 -11.44 19.83 1.79
C ARG A 119 -12.80 19.93 2.50
N THR A 120 -13.47 18.81 2.74
CA THR A 120 -14.76 18.74 3.45
C THR A 120 -14.68 17.85 4.70
N THR A 121 -15.57 18.09 5.66
CA THR A 121 -15.69 17.26 6.88
C THR A 121 -16.19 15.86 6.57
N GLU A 122 -17.06 15.73 5.58
CA GLU A 122 -17.61 14.45 5.11
C GLU A 122 -16.52 13.58 4.48
N GLY A 123 -15.52 14.20 3.83
CA GLY A 123 -14.39 13.48 3.26
C GLY A 123 -13.47 12.84 4.30
N LEU A 124 -13.46 13.34 5.54
CA LEU A 124 -12.71 12.74 6.66
C LEU A 124 -13.37 11.46 7.20
N GLN A 125 -14.65 11.24 6.93
CA GLN A 125 -15.33 10.00 7.33
C GLN A 125 -14.82 8.85 6.46
N THR A 126 -14.34 7.79 7.11
CA THR A 126 -13.74 6.64 6.44
C THR A 126 -14.09 5.34 7.17
N SER A 127 -14.08 4.24 6.42
CA SER A 127 -14.12 2.86 6.91
C SER A 127 -12.94 2.08 6.32
N ASP A 128 -12.75 0.82 6.73
CA ASP A 128 -11.71 -0.03 6.13
C ASP A 128 -11.92 -0.22 4.62
N THR A 129 -13.17 -0.44 4.20
CA THR A 129 -13.55 -0.55 2.79
C THR A 129 -13.30 0.74 2.03
N GLU A 130 -13.69 1.90 2.58
CA GLU A 130 -13.47 3.18 1.88
C GLU A 130 -11.99 3.55 1.83
N SER A 131 -11.22 3.20 2.86
CA SER A 131 -9.76 3.37 2.88
C SER A 131 -9.08 2.52 1.79
N ALA A 132 -9.47 1.25 1.67
CA ALA A 132 -8.98 0.36 0.61
C ALA A 132 -9.35 0.87 -0.79
N ARG A 133 -10.60 1.30 -0.99
CA ARG A 133 -11.07 1.88 -2.27
C ARG A 133 -10.26 3.11 -2.68
N ARG A 134 -10.00 4.00 -1.72
CA ARG A 134 -9.17 5.22 -1.93
C ARG A 134 -7.72 4.87 -2.21
N LEU A 135 -7.16 3.84 -1.56
CA LEU A 135 -5.81 3.34 -1.84
C LEU A 135 -5.70 2.67 -3.22
N LEU A 136 -6.73 1.96 -3.67
CA LEU A 136 -6.79 1.43 -5.03
C LEU A 136 -6.80 2.56 -6.06
N HIS A 137 -7.61 3.60 -5.83
CA HIS A 137 -7.65 4.79 -6.68
C HIS A 137 -6.32 5.54 -6.68
N PHE A 138 -5.68 5.68 -5.52
CA PHE A 138 -4.34 6.21 -5.37
C PHE A 138 -3.34 5.45 -6.26
N LEU A 139 -3.30 4.12 -6.15
CA LEU A 139 -2.37 3.28 -6.91
C LEU A 139 -2.58 3.42 -8.42
N ASN A 140 -3.83 3.41 -8.88
CA ASN A 140 -4.15 3.55 -10.30
C ASN A 140 -3.68 4.91 -10.85
N LYS A 141 -4.05 6.03 -10.20
CA LYS A 141 -3.60 7.37 -10.60
C LYS A 141 -2.07 7.49 -10.53
N TRP A 142 -1.46 6.98 -9.47
CA TRP A 142 -0.01 7.03 -9.32
C TRP A 142 0.72 6.29 -10.45
N LEU A 143 0.24 5.10 -10.83
CA LEU A 143 0.82 4.33 -11.95
C LEU A 143 0.57 4.98 -13.31
N GLU A 144 -0.53 5.71 -13.50
CA GLU A 144 -0.78 6.51 -14.70
C GLU A 144 0.24 7.63 -14.87
N GLU A 145 0.57 8.31 -13.77
CA GLU A 145 1.58 9.38 -13.73
C GLU A 145 3.02 8.83 -13.79
N HIS A 146 3.24 7.60 -13.31
CA HIS A 146 4.55 6.95 -13.26
C HIS A 146 4.60 5.65 -14.10
N PRO A 147 4.38 5.73 -15.43
CA PRO A 147 4.18 4.55 -16.27
C PRO A 147 5.39 3.60 -16.30
N LYS A 148 6.59 4.07 -15.97
CA LYS A 148 7.81 3.26 -15.89
C LYS A 148 7.73 2.14 -14.84
N PHE A 149 6.85 2.27 -13.84
CA PHE A 149 6.69 1.26 -12.79
C PHE A 149 5.57 0.25 -13.06
N LYS A 150 4.79 0.39 -14.14
CA LYS A 150 3.66 -0.50 -14.44
C LYS A 150 4.07 -1.97 -14.65
N SER A 151 5.31 -2.21 -15.11
CA SER A 151 5.84 -3.56 -15.32
C SER A 151 6.52 -4.16 -14.09
N ASN A 152 6.73 -3.38 -13.03
CA ASN A 152 7.41 -3.85 -11.84
C ASN A 152 6.47 -4.78 -11.05
N PRO A 153 6.99 -5.88 -10.45
CA PRO A 153 6.20 -6.67 -9.53
C PRO A 153 5.67 -5.80 -8.38
N LEU A 154 4.35 -5.84 -8.13
CA LEU A 154 3.69 -5.04 -7.10
C LEU A 154 3.54 -5.85 -5.80
N TYR A 155 3.91 -5.24 -4.68
CA TYR A 155 3.69 -5.75 -3.33
C TYR A 155 2.97 -4.71 -2.47
N ILE A 156 1.94 -5.15 -1.74
CA ILE A 156 1.26 -4.32 -0.75
C ILE A 156 1.68 -4.81 0.63
N SER A 157 2.15 -3.90 1.48
CA SER A 157 2.75 -4.24 2.77
C SER A 157 2.46 -3.16 3.82
N GLY A 158 2.75 -3.47 5.08
CA GLY A 158 2.52 -2.55 6.19
C GLY A 158 2.66 -3.23 7.54
N SER A 159 2.35 -2.47 8.59
CA SER A 159 2.47 -2.91 9.98
C SER A 159 1.19 -2.67 10.79
N SER A 160 0.98 -3.45 11.85
CA SER A 160 -0.14 -3.29 12.80
C SER A 160 -1.52 -3.35 12.11
N TYR A 161 -2.41 -2.38 12.35
CA TYR A 161 -3.78 -2.34 11.82
C TYR A 161 -3.86 -2.41 10.29
N SER A 162 -2.78 -2.05 9.56
CA SER A 162 -2.69 -2.27 8.12
C SER A 162 -2.87 -3.74 7.73
N GLY A 163 -2.67 -4.69 8.64
CA GLY A 163 -3.01 -6.10 8.44
C GLY A 163 -4.48 -6.37 8.12
N ILE A 164 -5.39 -5.43 8.42
CA ILE A 164 -6.79 -5.46 7.97
C ILE A 164 -6.94 -4.83 6.59
N ILE A 165 -6.34 -3.66 6.38
CA ILE A 165 -6.46 -2.89 5.13
C ILE A 165 -5.79 -3.62 3.94
N ILE A 166 -4.65 -4.25 4.15
CA ILE A 166 -3.86 -4.91 3.09
C ILE A 166 -4.66 -6.05 2.42
N PRO A 167 -5.30 -6.98 3.16
CA PRO A 167 -6.18 -7.98 2.55
C PRO A 167 -7.35 -7.36 1.77
N VAL A 168 -8.01 -6.32 2.32
CA VAL A 168 -9.13 -5.64 1.64
C VAL A 168 -8.65 -5.06 0.30
N LEU A 169 -7.55 -4.29 0.33
CA LEU A 169 -6.99 -3.65 -0.86
C LEU A 169 -6.54 -4.68 -1.91
N THR A 170 -5.82 -5.73 -1.49
CA THR A 170 -5.32 -6.74 -2.45
C THR A 170 -6.45 -7.60 -3.02
N LEU A 171 -7.54 -7.82 -2.29
CA LEU A 171 -8.77 -8.40 -2.84
C LEU A 171 -9.40 -7.49 -3.90
N GLU A 172 -9.51 -6.18 -3.63
CA GLU A 172 -10.06 -5.22 -4.61
C GLU A 172 -9.20 -5.16 -5.87
N ILE A 173 -7.87 -5.14 -5.74
CA ILE A 173 -6.93 -5.22 -6.86
C ILE A 173 -7.19 -6.51 -7.66
N ALA A 174 -7.18 -7.67 -7.00
CA ALA A 174 -7.32 -8.96 -7.67
C ALA A 174 -8.65 -9.08 -8.42
N THR A 175 -9.76 -8.68 -7.78
CA THR A 175 -11.11 -8.76 -8.35
C THR A 175 -11.40 -7.70 -9.41
N GLY A 176 -10.65 -6.58 -9.40
CA GLY A 176 -10.65 -5.59 -10.48
C GLY A 176 -10.10 -6.15 -11.80
N PHE A 177 -9.14 -7.09 -11.73
CA PHE A 177 -8.58 -7.78 -12.90
C PHE A 177 -9.34 -9.05 -13.27
N ASP A 178 -9.64 -9.88 -12.27
CA ASP A 178 -10.34 -11.16 -12.45
C ASP A 178 -11.38 -11.34 -11.35
N LYS A 179 -12.66 -11.21 -11.73
CA LYS A 179 -13.77 -11.41 -10.80
C LYS A 179 -13.81 -12.83 -10.21
N ASN A 180 -13.23 -13.81 -10.89
CA ASN A 180 -13.11 -15.19 -10.37
C ASN A 180 -12.03 -15.34 -9.29
N ALA A 181 -11.20 -14.32 -9.05
CA ALA A 181 -10.15 -14.36 -8.05
C ALA A 181 -10.71 -14.37 -6.61
N LYS A 182 -11.93 -13.89 -6.36
CA LYS A 182 -12.51 -13.75 -5.00
C LYS A 182 -12.46 -15.04 -4.19
N VAL A 183 -12.98 -16.14 -4.73
CA VAL A 183 -13.08 -17.43 -4.01
C VAL A 183 -11.69 -18.03 -3.74
N PRO A 184 -10.78 -18.17 -4.73
CA PRO A 184 -9.40 -18.57 -4.47
C PRO A 184 -8.65 -17.65 -3.51
N TYR A 185 -8.90 -16.35 -3.57
CA TYR A 185 -8.27 -15.36 -2.69
C TYR A 185 -8.68 -15.60 -1.23
N TYR A 186 -9.98 -15.75 -0.94
CA TYR A 186 -10.45 -16.06 0.42
C TYR A 186 -9.87 -17.36 0.95
N HIS A 187 -9.71 -18.37 0.09
CA HIS A 187 -9.07 -19.63 0.48
C HIS A 187 -7.57 -19.44 0.77
N GLY A 188 -6.85 -18.72 -0.10
CA GLY A 188 -5.42 -18.43 0.07
C GLY A 188 -5.11 -17.58 1.32
N MET A 189 -6.06 -16.75 1.74
CA MET A 189 -5.99 -15.97 2.99
C MET A 189 -6.52 -16.72 4.21
N ALA A 190 -6.89 -18.00 4.07
CA ALA A 190 -7.47 -18.85 5.11
C ALA A 190 -8.76 -18.29 5.75
N LEU A 191 -9.53 -17.49 5.00
CA LEU A 191 -10.83 -16.97 5.43
C LEU A 191 -11.94 -18.02 5.28
N ILE A 192 -11.85 -18.85 4.24
CA ILE A 192 -12.77 -19.97 4.03
C ILE A 192 -12.06 -21.32 4.20
N SER A 193 -12.81 -22.32 4.64
CA SER A 193 -12.28 -23.67 4.82
C SER A 193 -11.99 -24.37 3.49
N ASP A 194 -11.06 -25.34 3.51
CA ASP A 194 -10.78 -26.24 2.40
C ASP A 194 -12.04 -26.93 1.85
N GLU A 195 -12.96 -27.30 2.73
CA GLU A 195 -14.21 -27.97 2.37
C GLU A 195 -15.14 -27.03 1.61
N LEU A 196 -15.32 -25.80 2.12
CA LEU A 196 -16.13 -24.78 1.46
C LEU A 196 -15.53 -24.41 0.09
N TYR A 197 -14.21 -24.21 0.02
CA TYR A 197 -13.51 -23.93 -1.23
C TYR A 197 -13.70 -25.04 -2.28
N LYS A 198 -13.43 -26.30 -1.90
CA LYS A 198 -13.58 -27.46 -2.81
C LYS A 198 -15.02 -27.62 -3.29
N SER A 199 -15.99 -27.46 -2.39
CA SER A 199 -17.41 -27.55 -2.73
C SER A 199 -17.85 -26.44 -3.67
N THR A 200 -17.44 -25.20 -3.40
CA THR A 200 -17.73 -24.04 -4.25
C THR A 200 -17.10 -24.22 -5.63
N LYS A 201 -15.81 -24.58 -5.70
CA LYS A 201 -15.10 -24.84 -6.96
C LYS A 201 -15.78 -25.92 -7.79
N LYS A 202 -16.23 -27.02 -7.16
CA LYS A 202 -16.94 -28.10 -7.83
C LYS A 202 -18.31 -27.64 -8.36
N SER A 203 -19.11 -26.97 -7.53
CA SER A 203 -20.46 -26.53 -7.88
C SER A 203 -20.48 -25.46 -8.97
N CYS A 204 -19.51 -24.54 -8.94
CA CYS A 204 -19.38 -23.44 -9.88
C CYS A 204 -18.49 -23.78 -11.09
N SER A 205 -17.91 -24.98 -11.16
CA SER A 205 -16.95 -25.40 -12.19
C SER A 205 -15.74 -24.46 -12.35
N GLY A 206 -15.33 -23.80 -11.26
CA GLY A 206 -14.26 -22.81 -11.26
C GLY A 206 -14.63 -21.44 -11.84
N GLU A 207 -15.87 -21.22 -12.26
CA GLU A 207 -16.39 -19.94 -12.74
C GLU A 207 -17.40 -19.38 -11.71
N TYR A 208 -16.96 -18.41 -10.91
CA TYR A 208 -17.69 -17.80 -9.81
C TYR A 208 -18.39 -16.50 -10.20
N ALA A 209 -17.85 -15.78 -11.18
CA ALA A 209 -18.40 -14.50 -11.61
C ALA A 209 -19.64 -14.67 -12.49
N ASN A 210 -19.61 -15.63 -13.43
CA ASN A 210 -20.74 -15.96 -14.30
C ASN A 210 -20.94 -17.49 -14.42
N PRO A 211 -21.37 -18.17 -13.34
CA PRO A 211 -21.49 -19.61 -13.31
C PRO A 211 -22.56 -20.13 -14.28
N SER A 212 -22.26 -21.23 -14.98
CA SER A 212 -23.21 -21.92 -15.85
C SER A 212 -24.31 -22.67 -15.09
N ASN A 213 -24.03 -23.12 -13.86
CA ASN A 213 -24.99 -23.76 -12.96
C ASN A 213 -25.36 -22.81 -11.81
N ILE A 214 -26.13 -21.78 -12.12
CA ILE A 214 -26.47 -20.68 -11.21
C ILE A 214 -27.08 -21.19 -9.90
N HIS A 215 -28.05 -22.11 -9.95
CA HIS A 215 -28.81 -22.49 -8.76
C HIS A 215 -27.96 -23.26 -7.74
N ASN A 216 -27.12 -24.20 -8.19
CA ASN A 216 -26.25 -24.94 -7.28
C ASN A 216 -25.07 -24.08 -6.82
N CYS A 217 -24.53 -23.22 -7.70
CA CYS A 217 -23.40 -22.37 -7.36
C CYS A 217 -23.80 -21.26 -6.36
N ALA A 218 -24.97 -20.63 -6.53
CA ALA A 218 -25.44 -19.53 -5.70
C ALA A 218 -25.39 -19.86 -4.20
N LYS A 219 -25.90 -21.02 -3.79
CA LYS A 219 -25.88 -21.45 -2.38
C LYS A 219 -24.47 -21.44 -1.77
N TYR A 220 -23.46 -21.87 -2.54
CA TYR A 220 -22.08 -21.90 -2.04
C TYR A 220 -21.43 -20.51 -2.09
N LEU A 221 -21.77 -19.69 -3.08
CA LEU A 221 -21.33 -18.29 -3.12
C LEU A 221 -21.90 -17.49 -1.96
N ASP A 222 -23.17 -17.69 -1.61
CA ASP A 222 -23.80 -17.03 -0.45
C ASP A 222 -23.04 -17.36 0.85
N ALA A 223 -22.70 -18.63 1.07
CA ALA A 223 -21.91 -19.05 2.23
C ALA A 223 -20.46 -18.49 2.23
N VAL A 224 -19.87 -18.28 1.06
CA VAL A 224 -18.57 -17.61 0.94
C VAL A 224 -18.69 -16.12 1.27
N ASP A 225 -19.77 -15.48 0.86
CA ASP A 225 -20.01 -14.06 1.05
C ASP A 225 -20.33 -13.72 2.52
N GLU A 226 -21.00 -14.63 3.24
CA GLU A 226 -21.27 -14.49 4.68
C GLU A 226 -20.00 -14.33 5.53
N VAL A 227 -18.87 -14.91 5.11
CA VAL A 227 -17.59 -14.83 5.85
C VAL A 227 -17.01 -13.42 5.87
N TRP A 228 -17.31 -12.59 4.87
CA TRP A 228 -16.79 -11.23 4.80
C TRP A 228 -17.64 -10.22 5.57
N PHE A 229 -18.96 -10.46 5.65
CA PHE A 229 -19.91 -9.56 6.31
C PHE A 229 -20.09 -9.82 7.82
N SER A 230 -19.33 -10.75 8.39
CA SER A 230 -19.32 -11.09 9.82
C SER A 230 -18.16 -10.42 10.56
#